data_AF-A0A956ID24-F1
#
_entry.id   AF-A0A956ID24-F1
#
_cell.length_a   1.000
_cell.length_b   1.000
_cell.length_c   1.000
_cell.angle_alpha   90.00
_cell.angle_beta   90.00
_cell.angle_gamma   90.00
#
_symmetry.space_group_name_H-M   'P 1'
#
loop_
_entity.id
_entity.type
_entity.pdbx_description
1 polymer ?
#
loop_
_entity_poly.entity_id
_entity_poly.type
_entity_poly.pdbx_seq_one_letter_code
_entity_poly.pdbx_strand_id
1 'polypeptide(L)'
;MGDTPYLVVTALLDSGARPAHLTRSHGDAMERAYVASASQKIAGLDLVELHVSAPAFDAMRKALGLKPTTVGLYDLFPLAAHLDPAVRKVAGQFLAAEAVWTLEEQNLLGGVPLNVRLDLPRGWDKDPKAVHAKLVEAGALDLTADAIETFKTVKTAWDASAKS
;
A
#
# COMPACT_ATOMS: atom_id res chain seq x y z
N MET A 1 -23.48 -0.05 -10.65
CA MET A 1 -22.16 0.16 -11.28
C MET A 1 -21.22 0.58 -10.16
N GLY A 2 -20.77 -0.39 -9.36
CA GLY A 2 -19.86 -0.17 -8.23
C GLY A 2 -19.92 -1.32 -7.23
N ASP A 3 -19.93 -2.56 -7.72
CA ASP A 3 -20.28 -3.73 -6.89
C ASP A 3 -19.09 -4.70 -6.76
N THR A 4 -17.90 -4.31 -7.22
CA THR A 4 -16.74 -5.20 -7.28
C THR A 4 -15.47 -4.39 -7.03
N PRO A 5 -14.84 -4.53 -5.85
CA PRO A 5 -13.68 -3.72 -5.50
C PRO A 5 -12.48 -4.09 -6.36
N TYR A 6 -11.63 -3.09 -6.61
CA TYR A 6 -10.29 -3.29 -7.13
C TYR A 6 -9.34 -3.40 -5.94
N LEU A 7 -8.53 -4.46 -5.86
CA LEU A 7 -7.60 -4.61 -4.76
C LEU A 7 -6.23 -4.03 -5.12
N VAL A 8 -5.60 -3.36 -4.16
CA VAL A 8 -4.22 -2.91 -4.29
C VAL A 8 -3.38 -3.48 -3.17
N VAL A 9 -2.27 -4.13 -3.52
CA VAL A 9 -1.20 -4.46 -2.59
C VAL A 9 -0.26 -3.26 -2.57
N THR A 10 -0.26 -2.51 -1.48
CA THR A 10 0.70 -1.43 -1.29
C THR A 10 2.02 -2.02 -0.82
N ALA A 11 3.13 -1.49 -1.32
CA ALA A 11 4.46 -1.99 -1.05
C ALA A 11 5.38 -0.83 -0.69
N LEU A 12 5.69 -0.70 0.60
CA LEU A 12 6.71 0.24 1.06
C LEU A 12 8.06 -0.46 1.00
N LEU A 13 9.02 0.05 0.22
CA LEU A 13 10.24 -0.66 -0.14
C LEU A 13 11.52 0.06 0.30
N ASP A 14 12.51 -0.73 0.72
CA ASP A 14 13.87 -0.26 0.93
C ASP A 14 14.56 0.02 -0.41
N SER A 15 14.85 1.29 -0.70
CA SER A 15 15.55 1.68 -1.93
C SER A 15 16.98 1.12 -2.05
N GLY A 16 17.57 0.67 -0.94
CA GLY A 16 18.90 0.04 -0.90
C GLY A 16 18.88 -1.48 -1.07
N ALA A 17 17.70 -2.10 -1.14
CA ALA A 17 17.58 -3.55 -1.25
C ALA A 17 18.07 -4.07 -2.60
N ARG A 18 18.60 -5.30 -2.60
CA ARG A 18 18.98 -5.99 -3.84
C ARG A 18 17.72 -6.32 -4.66
N PRO A 19 17.70 -6.10 -5.99
CA PRO A 19 16.53 -6.37 -6.83
C PRO A 19 15.96 -7.79 -6.70
N ALA A 20 16.83 -8.78 -6.51
CA ALA A 20 16.40 -10.18 -6.31
C ALA A 20 15.61 -10.38 -5.01
N HIS A 21 15.96 -9.67 -3.93
CA HIS A 21 15.21 -9.73 -2.67
C HIS A 21 13.84 -9.06 -2.82
N LEU A 22 13.77 -7.92 -3.50
CA LEU A 22 12.51 -7.24 -3.80
C LEU A 22 11.60 -8.12 -4.65
N THR A 23 12.12 -8.71 -5.73
CA THR A 23 11.36 -9.59 -6.63
C THR A 23 10.74 -10.76 -5.88
N ARG A 24 11.52 -11.44 -5.03
CA ARG A 24 11.00 -12.53 -4.19
C ARG A 24 9.94 -12.02 -3.23
N SER A 25 10.21 -10.91 -2.56
CA SER A 25 9.26 -10.32 -1.61
C SER A 25 7.94 -9.89 -2.26
N HIS A 26 7.98 -9.39 -3.50
CA HIS A 26 6.79 -9.10 -4.32
C HIS A 26 6.05 -10.37 -4.68
N GLY A 27 6.77 -11.43 -5.09
CA GLY A 27 6.18 -12.72 -5.40
C GLY A 27 5.38 -13.28 -4.21
N ASP A 28 6.01 -13.33 -3.04
CA ASP A 28 5.39 -13.83 -1.81
C ASP A 28 4.15 -12.99 -1.43
N ALA A 29 4.24 -11.66 -1.56
CA ALA A 29 3.11 -10.76 -1.32
C ALA A 29 1.98 -10.99 -2.33
N MET A 30 2.26 -11.01 -3.62
CA MET A 30 1.22 -11.19 -4.64
C MET A 30 0.56 -12.56 -4.56
N GLU A 31 1.32 -13.62 -4.31
CA GLU A 31 0.76 -14.96 -4.11
C GLU A 31 -0.26 -14.98 -2.97
N ARG A 32 0.08 -14.38 -1.83
CA ARG A 32 -0.86 -14.24 -0.71
C ARG A 32 -2.13 -13.49 -1.09
N ALA A 33 -2.03 -12.44 -1.91
CA ALA A 33 -3.17 -11.63 -2.32
C ALA A 33 -4.06 -12.41 -3.28
N TYR A 34 -3.48 -13.15 -4.21
CA TYR A 34 -4.20 -14.05 -5.11
C TYR A 34 -4.93 -15.14 -4.32
N VAL A 35 -4.27 -15.79 -3.38
CA VAL A 35 -4.89 -16.84 -2.54
C VAL A 35 -6.01 -16.26 -1.68
N ALA A 36 -5.79 -15.12 -1.03
CA ALA A 36 -6.78 -14.47 -0.17
C ALA A 36 -8.03 -14.01 -0.94
N SER A 37 -7.86 -13.63 -2.21
CA SER A 37 -8.96 -13.13 -3.06
C SER A 37 -9.59 -14.20 -3.96
N ALA A 38 -9.06 -15.42 -4.01
CA ALA A 38 -9.44 -16.45 -4.98
C ALA A 38 -10.94 -16.81 -4.99
N SER A 39 -11.64 -16.66 -3.86
CA SER A 39 -13.08 -16.95 -3.73
C SER A 39 -13.98 -15.70 -3.84
N GLN A 40 -13.39 -14.53 -4.08
CA GLN A 40 -14.08 -13.25 -4.03
C GLN A 40 -14.20 -12.65 -5.43
N LYS A 41 -15.27 -11.90 -5.67
CA LYS A 41 -15.41 -11.11 -6.90
C LYS A 41 -14.61 -9.83 -6.74
N ILE A 42 -13.52 -9.70 -7.49
CA ILE A 42 -12.68 -8.50 -7.55
C ILE A 42 -12.54 -8.03 -9.00
N ALA A 43 -12.41 -6.72 -9.18
CA ALA A 43 -12.26 -6.11 -10.50
C ALA A 43 -10.82 -6.22 -11.03
N GLY A 44 -9.86 -6.43 -10.13
CA GLY A 44 -8.46 -6.63 -10.43
C GLY A 44 -7.61 -6.52 -9.18
N LEU A 45 -6.30 -6.74 -9.36
CA LEU A 45 -5.30 -6.72 -8.33
C LEU A 45 -4.02 -6.09 -8.88
N ASP A 46 -3.59 -4.97 -8.29
CA ASP A 46 -2.33 -4.30 -8.63
C ASP A 46 -1.37 -4.32 -7.43
N LEU A 47 -0.06 -4.32 -7.69
CA LEU A 47 0.97 -4.00 -6.69
C LEU A 47 1.47 -2.57 -6.93
N VAL A 48 1.46 -1.75 -5.89
CA VAL A 48 1.86 -0.35 -5.96
C VAL A 48 3.01 -0.08 -5.01
N GLU A 49 4.15 0.30 -5.60
CA GLU A 49 5.39 0.53 -4.88
C GLU A 49 5.53 1.98 -4.42
N LEU A 50 6.04 2.14 -3.21
CA LEU A 50 6.52 3.38 -2.63
C LEU A 50 7.92 3.14 -2.07
N HIS A 51 8.92 3.71 -2.70
CA HIS A 51 10.31 3.59 -2.25
C HIS A 51 10.62 4.64 -1.17
N VAL A 52 11.28 4.20 -0.10
CA VAL A 52 11.85 5.07 0.92
C VAL A 52 13.35 4.83 1.03
N SER A 53 14.07 5.84 1.53
CA SER A 53 15.52 5.74 1.70
C SER A 53 15.88 4.60 2.66
N ALA A 54 16.99 3.91 2.38
CA ALA A 54 17.45 2.80 3.23
C ALA A 54 17.56 3.14 4.73
N PRO A 55 18.08 4.33 5.14
CA PRO A 55 18.09 4.71 6.56
C PRO A 55 16.69 4.81 7.16
N ALA A 56 15.74 5.36 6.41
CA ALA A 56 14.37 5.53 6.89
C ALA A 56 13.63 4.18 6.95
N PHE A 57 13.86 3.29 5.98
CA PHE A 57 13.35 1.93 6.03
C PHE A 57 13.93 1.14 7.21
N ASP A 58 15.23 1.26 7.48
CA ASP A 58 15.88 0.59 8.61
C ASP A 58 15.34 1.08 9.96
N ALA A 59 15.12 2.40 10.11
CA ALA A 59 14.51 2.98 11.31
C ALA A 59 13.10 2.43 11.54
N MET A 60 12.27 2.43 10.50
CA MET A 60 10.91 1.88 10.55
C MET A 60 10.92 0.38 10.87
N ARG A 61 11.78 -0.40 10.20
CA ARG A 61 11.94 -1.84 10.42
C ARG A 61 12.30 -2.14 11.88
N LYS A 62 13.18 -1.35 12.48
CA LYS A 62 13.54 -1.45 13.90
C LYS A 62 12.37 -1.08 14.82
N ALA A 63 11.68 0.02 14.54
CA ALA A 63 10.51 0.47 15.31
C ALA A 63 9.39 -0.57 15.34
N LEU A 64 9.19 -1.29 14.23
CA LEU A 64 8.20 -2.35 14.08
C LEU A 64 8.70 -3.74 14.53
N GLY A 65 9.93 -3.85 15.03
CA GLY A 65 10.50 -5.14 15.49
C GLY A 65 10.71 -6.17 14.38
N LEU A 66 10.91 -5.73 13.13
CA LEU A 66 10.98 -6.61 11.96
C LEU A 66 12.40 -7.13 11.71
N LYS A 67 12.48 -8.31 11.09
CA LYS A 67 13.76 -9.01 10.79
C LYS A 67 14.67 -8.14 9.90
N PRO A 68 16.01 -8.19 10.05
CA PRO A 68 16.94 -7.45 9.19
C PRO A 68 16.87 -7.78 7.70
N THR A 69 16.32 -8.94 7.35
CA THR A 69 16.13 -9.37 5.97
C THR A 69 14.85 -8.84 5.33
N THR A 70 13.98 -8.15 6.10
CA THR A 70 12.78 -7.52 5.55
C THR A 70 13.17 -6.34 4.68
N VAL A 71 12.77 -6.39 3.40
CA VAL A 71 13.07 -5.36 2.40
C VAL A 71 11.83 -4.62 1.88
N GLY A 72 10.65 -5.07 2.29
CA GLY A 72 9.38 -4.43 1.95
C GLY A 72 8.31 -4.71 3.00
N LEU A 73 7.41 -3.74 3.19
CA LEU A 73 6.18 -3.90 3.98
C LEU A 73 4.99 -3.86 3.03
N TYR A 74 4.11 -4.84 3.18
CA TYR A 74 2.98 -5.03 2.28
C TYR A 74 1.69 -4.98 3.04
N ASP A 75 0.73 -4.24 2.50
CA ASP A 75 -0.63 -4.25 2.99
C ASP A 75 -1.63 -4.21 1.83
N LEU A 76 -2.89 -4.53 2.11
CA LEU A 76 -3.94 -4.69 1.13
C LEU A 76 -5.06 -3.69 1.39
N PHE A 77 -5.53 -3.01 0.34
CA PHE A 77 -6.62 -2.04 0.43
C PHE A 77 -7.62 -2.17 -0.73
N PRO A 78 -8.89 -1.78 -0.52
CA PRO A 78 -9.87 -1.70 -1.58
C PRO A 78 -9.85 -0.31 -2.23
N LEU A 79 -9.77 -0.28 -3.55
CA LEU A 79 -9.94 0.90 -4.38
C LEU A 79 -11.17 0.75 -5.29
N ALA A 80 -11.71 1.86 -5.74
CA ALA A 80 -12.81 1.85 -6.69
C ALA A 80 -12.36 1.40 -8.09
N ALA A 81 -13.14 0.48 -8.69
CA ALA A 81 -12.78 -0.15 -9.96
C ALA A 81 -12.77 0.79 -11.17
N HIS A 82 -13.51 1.91 -11.10
CA HIS A 82 -13.57 2.91 -12.19
C HIS A 82 -12.34 3.81 -12.26
N LEU A 83 -11.46 3.78 -11.26
CA LEU A 83 -10.29 4.66 -11.23
C LEU A 83 -9.32 4.31 -12.35
N ASP A 84 -8.82 5.35 -13.02
CA ASP A 84 -7.73 5.23 -13.95
C ASP A 84 -6.48 4.64 -13.28
N PRO A 85 -5.66 3.83 -14.00
CA PRO A 85 -4.46 3.21 -13.44
C PRO A 85 -3.49 4.20 -12.77
N ALA A 86 -3.36 5.41 -13.33
CA ALA A 86 -2.51 6.45 -12.76
C ALA A 86 -3.04 6.95 -11.39
N VAL A 87 -4.36 7.09 -11.25
CA VAL A 87 -4.99 7.50 -9.98
C VAL A 87 -4.93 6.37 -8.97
N ARG A 88 -5.13 5.10 -9.39
CA ARG A 88 -4.93 3.93 -8.51
C ARG A 88 -3.51 3.86 -7.97
N LYS A 89 -2.50 4.10 -8.83
CA LYS A 89 -1.10 4.16 -8.40
C LYS A 89 -0.89 5.23 -7.32
N VAL A 90 -1.41 6.45 -7.51
CA VAL A 90 -1.30 7.50 -6.48
C VAL A 90 -2.02 7.10 -5.21
N ALA A 91 -3.23 6.54 -5.31
CA ALA A 91 -3.99 6.09 -4.14
C ALA A 91 -3.23 5.03 -3.33
N GLY A 92 -2.65 4.02 -4.00
CA GLY A 92 -1.84 3.00 -3.35
C GLY A 92 -0.57 3.57 -2.70
N GLN A 93 0.12 4.50 -3.37
CA GLN A 93 1.28 5.18 -2.79
C GLN A 93 0.89 6.07 -1.61
N PHE A 94 -0.25 6.75 -1.67
CA PHE A 94 -0.75 7.57 -0.57
C PHE A 94 -1.09 6.72 0.66
N LEU A 95 -1.76 5.57 0.47
CA LEU A 95 -2.07 4.62 1.54
C LEU A 95 -0.79 4.05 2.18
N ALA A 96 0.22 3.70 1.37
CA ALA A 96 1.53 3.30 1.90
C ALA A 96 2.21 4.43 2.69
N ALA A 97 2.10 5.67 2.21
CA ALA A 97 2.67 6.85 2.84
C ALA A 97 1.99 7.20 4.17
N GLU A 98 0.68 6.96 4.29
CA GLU A 98 -0.08 7.26 5.50
C GLU A 98 0.41 6.44 6.71
N ALA A 99 0.65 5.14 6.51
CA ALA A 99 1.24 4.28 7.53
C ALA A 99 2.61 4.82 7.99
N VAL A 100 3.37 5.38 7.05
CA VAL A 100 4.69 5.94 7.27
C VAL A 100 4.64 7.26 8.03
N TRP A 101 3.79 8.19 7.62
CA TRP A 101 3.57 9.46 8.31
C TRP A 101 3.06 9.26 9.73
N THR A 102 2.21 8.26 9.95
CA THR A 102 1.74 7.90 11.29
C THR A 102 2.90 7.51 12.22
N LEU A 103 3.90 6.77 11.72
CA LEU A 103 5.08 6.41 12.51
C LEU A 103 5.99 7.62 12.80
N GLU A 104 6.08 8.55 11.84
CA GLU A 104 6.79 9.81 12.00
C GLU A 104 6.16 10.70 13.06
N GLU A 105 4.83 10.88 13.01
CA GLU A 105 4.05 11.65 13.99
C GLU A 105 4.16 11.09 15.41
N GLN A 106 4.26 9.76 15.54
CA GLN A 106 4.47 9.08 16.83
C GLN A 106 5.92 9.14 17.32
N ASN A 107 6.81 9.82 16.58
CA ASN A 107 8.25 9.95 16.87
C ASN A 107 8.97 8.58 17.02
N LEU A 108 8.45 7.55 16.34
CA LEU A 108 8.99 6.18 16.42
C LEU A 108 10.23 5.97 15.54
N LEU A 109 10.59 6.96 14.73
CA LEU A 109 11.66 6.88 13.73
C LEU A 109 12.96 7.54 14.16
N GLY A 110 13.05 8.00 15.41
CA GLY A 110 14.28 8.53 15.99
C GLY A 110 14.83 9.76 15.25
N GLY A 111 13.95 10.58 14.67
CA GLY A 111 14.33 11.80 13.94
C GLY A 111 14.84 11.58 12.52
N VAL A 112 14.74 10.37 11.96
CA VAL A 112 15.05 10.12 10.54
C VAL A 112 13.89 10.61 9.68
N PRO A 113 14.08 11.61 8.80
CA PRO A 113 13.02 12.07 7.91
C PRO A 113 12.77 11.02 6.82
N LEU A 114 11.50 10.63 6.63
CA LEU A 114 11.13 9.64 5.63
C LEU A 114 11.16 10.17 4.20
N ASN A 115 10.94 11.49 4.03
CA ASN A 115 10.90 12.18 2.73
C ASN A 115 10.17 11.37 1.65
N VAL A 116 8.93 11.00 1.94
CA VAL A 116 8.10 10.21 1.03
C VAL A 116 7.77 11.01 -0.22
N ARG A 117 7.99 10.41 -1.40
CA ARG A 117 7.69 11.04 -2.70
C ARG A 117 6.71 10.19 -3.48
N LEU A 118 5.53 10.76 -3.74
CA LEU A 118 4.51 10.16 -4.57
C LEU A 118 4.78 10.43 -6.06
N ASP A 119 4.46 9.46 -6.92
CA ASP A 119 4.52 9.58 -8.37
C ASP A 119 3.22 10.22 -8.89
N LEU A 120 3.15 11.55 -8.78
CA LEU A 120 1.93 12.29 -9.09
C LEU A 120 1.76 12.56 -10.60
N PRO A 121 0.53 12.47 -11.13
CA PRO A 121 0.21 12.91 -12.49
C PRO A 121 0.58 14.37 -12.72
N ARG A 122 0.85 14.72 -13.97
CA ARG A 122 1.21 16.10 -14.34
C ARG A 122 0.12 17.07 -13.91
N GLY A 123 0.53 18.14 -13.22
CA GLY A 123 -0.38 19.20 -12.75
C GLY A 123 -1.06 18.93 -11.41
N TRP A 124 -0.78 17.79 -10.76
CA TRP A 124 -1.20 17.58 -9.38
C TRP A 124 -0.30 18.37 -8.42
N ASP A 125 -0.92 18.91 -7.38
CA ASP A 125 -0.20 19.51 -6.25
C ASP A 125 0.52 18.41 -5.47
N LYS A 126 1.71 18.75 -4.95
CA LYS A 126 2.54 17.85 -4.14
C LYS A 126 2.16 17.88 -2.66
N ASP A 127 1.38 18.85 -2.22
CA ASP A 127 0.89 18.93 -0.84
C ASP A 127 0.02 17.70 -0.51
N PRO A 128 0.32 16.95 0.57
CA PRO A 128 -0.44 15.75 0.94
C PRO A 128 -1.94 15.98 1.11
N LYS A 129 -2.37 17.16 1.62
CA LYS A 129 -3.80 17.46 1.79
C LYS A 129 -4.47 17.68 0.45
N ALA A 130 -3.78 18.35 -0.48
CA ALA A 130 -4.29 18.53 -1.84
C ALA A 130 -4.39 17.19 -2.61
N VAL A 131 -3.41 16.30 -2.45
CA VAL A 131 -3.47 14.94 -3.00
C VAL A 131 -4.64 14.17 -2.39
N HIS A 132 -4.79 14.18 -1.06
CA HIS A 132 -5.90 13.53 -0.37
C HIS A 132 -7.26 14.04 -0.87
N ALA A 133 -7.44 15.36 -0.97
CA ALA A 133 -8.68 15.95 -1.47
C ALA A 133 -9.04 15.48 -2.88
N LYS A 134 -8.05 15.38 -3.79
CA LYS A 134 -8.25 14.83 -5.14
C LYS A 134 -8.62 13.35 -5.14
N LEU A 135 -8.02 12.55 -4.26
CA LEU A 135 -8.36 11.13 -4.13
C LEU A 135 -9.79 10.94 -3.59
N VAL A 136 -10.20 11.76 -2.63
CA VAL A 136 -11.58 11.77 -2.11
C VAL A 136 -12.57 12.20 -3.20
N GLU A 137 -12.27 13.27 -3.94
CA GLU A 137 -13.09 13.75 -5.06
C GLU A 137 -13.25 12.68 -6.16
N ALA A 138 -12.19 11.91 -6.43
CA ALA A 138 -12.23 10.80 -7.39
C ALA A 138 -13.00 9.56 -6.89
N GLY A 139 -13.42 9.54 -5.61
CA GLY A 139 -14.01 8.37 -4.98
C GLY A 139 -13.01 7.20 -4.93
N ALA A 140 -11.77 7.47 -4.52
CA ALA A 140 -10.69 6.50 -4.64
C ALA A 140 -10.92 5.20 -3.84
N LEU A 141 -11.58 5.30 -2.69
CA LEU A 141 -11.96 4.14 -1.90
C LEU A 141 -13.35 3.66 -2.30
N ASP A 142 -13.50 2.36 -2.50
CA ASP A 142 -14.83 1.75 -2.62
C ASP A 142 -15.41 1.51 -1.22
N LEU A 143 -16.35 2.37 -0.83
CA LEU A 143 -16.99 2.36 0.48
C LEU A 143 -18.42 1.80 0.43
N THR A 144 -18.79 1.08 -0.63
CA THR A 144 -20.06 0.35 -0.67
C THR A 144 -20.06 -0.80 0.34
N ALA A 145 -21.23 -1.20 0.83
CA ALA A 145 -21.34 -2.25 1.85
C ALA A 145 -20.72 -3.58 1.37
N ASP A 146 -21.00 -3.95 0.13
CA ASP A 146 -20.51 -5.19 -0.49
C ASP A 146 -18.99 -5.15 -0.71
N ALA A 147 -18.43 -4.00 -1.10
CA ALA A 147 -16.98 -3.83 -1.22
C ALA A 147 -16.29 -3.89 0.14
N ILE A 148 -16.88 -3.30 1.18
CA ILE A 148 -16.36 -3.37 2.56
C ILE A 148 -16.38 -4.81 3.06
N GLU A 149 -17.45 -5.57 2.84
CA GLU A 149 -17.53 -6.97 3.24
C GLU A 149 -16.51 -7.85 2.50
N THR A 150 -16.44 -7.68 1.18
CA THR A 150 -15.44 -8.36 0.34
C THR A 150 -14.03 -8.07 0.84
N PHE A 151 -13.70 -6.78 1.05
CA PHE A 151 -12.40 -6.36 1.56
C PHE A 151 -12.09 -6.98 2.92
N LYS A 152 -13.03 -6.96 3.88
CA LYS A 152 -12.83 -7.55 5.21
C LYS A 152 -12.49 -9.04 5.12
N THR A 153 -13.19 -9.78 4.28
CA THR A 153 -12.93 -11.21 4.05
C THR A 153 -11.52 -11.43 3.49
N VAL A 154 -11.15 -10.71 2.42
CA VAL A 154 -9.82 -10.83 1.82
C VAL A 154 -8.71 -10.39 2.79
N LYS A 155 -8.88 -9.25 3.45
CA LYS A 155 -7.91 -8.71 4.42
C LYS A 155 -7.70 -9.65 5.60
N THR A 156 -8.76 -10.29 6.10
CA THR A 156 -8.66 -11.29 7.17
C THR A 156 -7.85 -12.50 6.72
N ALA A 157 -8.11 -13.02 5.49
CA ALA A 157 -7.35 -14.14 4.93
C ALA A 157 -5.88 -13.76 4.69
N TRP A 158 -5.62 -12.56 4.17
CA TRP A 158 -4.29 -12.00 3.98
C TRP A 158 -3.51 -11.91 5.30
N ASP A 159 -4.11 -11.36 6.35
CA ASP A 159 -3.47 -11.17 7.65
C ASP A 159 -3.22 -12.50 8.37
N ALA A 160 -4.10 -13.49 8.19
CA ALA A 160 -3.90 -14.83 8.70
C ALA A 160 -2.68 -15.50 8.04
N SER A 161 -2.49 -15.31 6.73
CA SER A 161 -1.38 -15.91 5.99
C SER A 161 -0.02 -15.21 6.22
N ALA A 162 0.00 -14.01 6.81
CA ALA A 162 1.23 -13.35 7.25
C ALA A 162 1.80 -13.92 8.57
N LYS A 163 0.96 -14.61 9.35
CA LYS A 163 1.32 -15.14 10.68
C LYS A 163 1.80 -16.60 10.64
N SER A 164 1.58 -17.29 9.52
CA SER A 164 2.07 -18.65 9.23
C SER A 164 3.49 -18.63 8.68
#